data_AF-A0A7J5M2T2-F1
#
_entry.id   AF-A0A7J5M2T2-F1
#
_cell.length_a   1.000
_cell.length_b   1.000
_cell.length_c   1.000
_cell.angle_alpha   90.00
_cell.angle_beta   90.00
_cell.angle_gamma   90.00
#
_symmetry.space_group_name_H-M   'P 1'
#
loop_
_entity.id
_entity.type
_entity.pdbx_description
1 polymer ?
#
loop_
_entity_poly.entity_id
_entity_poly.type
_entity_poly.pdbx_seq_one_letter_code
_entity_poly.pdbx_strand_id
1 'polypeptide(L)'
;MDYNRYPALVEEEKRFKCSFEKNVKDTLPDELSDAVIRLLDLAGFRGISLESASNDINSEYMDDIACMYSKLSFTEAIYSIFTKPIVDYQYLSTIVNEMIFSIFALAKHLGIDLLWHIEQKQRYNELRPKLNGKRY
;
A
#
# COMPACT_ATOMS: atom_id res chain seq x y z
N MET A 1 -18.22 -0.40 38.55
CA MET A 1 -17.08 -1.33 38.38
C MET A 1 -16.45 -0.99 37.04
N ASP A 2 -15.30 -0.31 37.06
CA ASP A 2 -14.50 -0.14 35.84
C ASP A 2 -13.94 -1.51 35.46
N TYR A 3 -14.53 -2.12 34.43
CA TYR A 3 -13.93 -3.29 33.81
C TYR A 3 -12.59 -2.86 33.23
N ASN A 4 -11.49 -3.37 33.81
CA ASN A 4 -10.17 -3.14 33.29
C ASN A 4 -10.10 -3.71 31.86
N ARG A 5 -10.21 -2.84 30.84
CA ARG A 5 -10.23 -3.22 29.42
C ARG A 5 -8.87 -3.69 28.90
N TYR A 6 -7.79 -3.41 29.64
CA TYR A 6 -6.41 -3.71 29.23
C TYR A 6 -6.16 -5.18 28.85
N PRO A 7 -6.55 -6.19 29.65
CA PRO A 7 -6.30 -7.59 29.31
C PRO A 7 -7.02 -8.03 28.02
N ALA A 8 -8.24 -7.53 27.78
CA ALA A 8 -9.02 -7.85 26.58
C ALA A 8 -8.38 -7.25 25.31
N LEU A 9 -7.87 -6.01 25.40
CA LEU A 9 -7.17 -5.35 24.29
C LEU A 9 -5.88 -6.07 23.91
N VAL A 10 -5.07 -6.46 24.91
CA VAL A 10 -3.82 -7.22 24.68
C VAL A 10 -4.10 -8.57 24.03
N GLU A 11 -5.22 -9.22 24.38
CA GLU A 11 -5.63 -10.47 23.78
C GLU A 11 -6.11 -10.28 22.32
N GLU A 12 -6.84 -9.20 22.05
CA GLU A 12 -7.29 -8.84 20.70
C GLU A 12 -6.11 -8.55 19.76
N GLU A 13 -5.12 -7.77 20.19
CA GLU A 13 -3.92 -7.48 19.40
C GLU A 13 -3.14 -8.75 19.05
N LYS A 14 -2.99 -9.68 20.01
CA LYS A 14 -2.35 -10.99 19.77
C LYS A 14 -3.14 -11.82 18.77
N ARG A 15 -4.48 -11.86 18.90
CA ARG A 15 -5.35 -12.59 17.96
C ARG A 15 -5.28 -12.00 16.55
N PHE A 16 -5.34 -10.67 16.43
CA PHE A 16 -5.18 -9.96 15.17
C PHE A 16 -3.82 -10.27 14.54
N LYS A 17 -2.72 -10.10 15.28
CA LYS A 17 -1.36 -10.38 14.80
C LYS A 17 -1.24 -11.80 14.25
N CYS A 18 -1.70 -12.79 15.01
CA CYS A 18 -1.70 -14.19 14.58
C CYS A 18 -2.56 -14.43 13.33
N SER A 19 -3.70 -13.75 13.21
CA SER A 19 -4.57 -13.85 12.03
C SER A 19 -3.92 -13.23 10.79
N PHE A 20 -3.33 -12.04 10.94
CA PHE A 20 -2.61 -11.37 9.87
C PHE A 20 -1.45 -12.23 9.38
N GLU A 21 -0.62 -12.75 10.28
CA GLU A 21 0.55 -13.59 9.95
C GLU A 21 0.19 -14.89 9.22
N LYS A 22 -1.01 -15.43 9.44
CA LYS A 22 -1.45 -16.67 8.80
C LYS A 22 -2.19 -16.46 7.48
N ASN A 23 -2.93 -15.36 7.36
CA ASN A 23 -3.91 -15.19 6.28
C ASN A 23 -3.59 -14.05 5.32
N VAL A 24 -2.80 -13.06 5.74
CA VAL A 24 -2.53 -11.84 4.95
C VAL A 24 -1.04 -11.70 4.65
N LYS A 25 -0.18 -11.96 5.62
CA LYS A 25 1.26 -11.76 5.48
C LYS A 25 1.84 -12.59 4.32
N ASP A 26 2.80 -11.99 3.60
CA ASP A 26 3.53 -12.62 2.49
C ASP A 26 2.59 -13.03 1.31
N THR A 27 1.39 -12.44 1.25
CA THR A 27 0.48 -12.54 0.10
C THR A 27 0.72 -11.40 -0.88
N LEU A 28 0.26 -11.55 -2.12
CA LEU A 28 0.34 -10.49 -3.13
C LEU A 28 -0.28 -9.16 -2.65
N PRO A 29 -1.51 -9.12 -2.10
CA PRO A 29 -2.08 -7.89 -1.56
C PRO A 29 -1.23 -7.25 -0.45
N ASP A 30 -0.59 -8.06 0.40
CA ASP A 30 0.30 -7.57 1.46
C ASP A 30 1.55 -6.88 0.88
N GLU A 31 2.17 -7.46 -0.14
CA GLU A 31 3.33 -6.87 -0.80
C GLU A 31 2.98 -5.59 -1.58
N LEU A 32 1.82 -5.56 -2.26
CA LEU A 32 1.32 -4.32 -2.89
C LEU A 32 1.06 -3.22 -1.85
N SER A 33 0.51 -3.59 -0.68
CA SER A 33 0.28 -2.64 0.41
C SER A 33 1.58 -2.10 0.99
N ASP A 34 2.62 -2.94 1.15
CA ASP A 34 3.93 -2.50 1.64
C ASP A 34 4.58 -1.54 0.64
N ALA A 35 4.50 -1.82 -0.66
CA ALA A 35 4.99 -0.92 -1.71
C ALA A 35 4.31 0.46 -1.66
N VAL A 36 2.98 0.52 -1.50
CA VAL A 36 2.27 1.80 -1.36
C VAL A 36 2.70 2.52 -0.09
N ILE A 37 2.80 1.83 1.06
CA ILE A 37 3.26 2.44 2.31
C ILE A 37 4.66 3.05 2.16
N ARG A 38 5.59 2.39 1.44
CA ARG A 38 6.92 2.97 1.16
C ARG A 38 6.87 4.21 0.28
N LEU A 39 5.97 4.25 -0.71
CA LEU A 39 5.75 5.44 -1.52
C LEU A 39 5.15 6.59 -0.70
N LEU A 40 4.25 6.28 0.24
CA LEU A 40 3.68 7.25 1.18
C LEU A 40 4.73 7.77 2.18
N ASP A 41 5.57 6.90 2.72
CA ASP A 41 6.72 7.27 3.58
C ASP A 41 7.65 8.24 2.82
N LEU A 42 7.96 7.92 1.55
CA LEU A 42 8.77 8.79 0.68
C LEU A 42 8.08 10.13 0.42
N ALA A 43 6.77 10.12 0.14
CA ALA A 43 6.00 11.33 -0.09
C ALA A 43 6.02 12.25 1.14
N GLY A 44 5.78 11.68 2.33
CA GLY A 44 5.87 12.40 3.60
C GLY A 44 7.26 12.95 3.88
N PHE A 45 8.32 12.16 3.63
CA PHE A 45 9.71 12.60 3.81
C PHE A 45 10.11 13.74 2.87
N ARG A 46 9.53 13.79 1.66
CA ARG A 46 9.86 14.80 0.63
C ARG A 46 8.86 15.95 0.55
N GLY A 47 7.77 15.93 1.32
CA GLY A 47 6.70 16.92 1.22
C GLY A 47 5.97 16.89 -0.14
N ILE A 48 5.83 15.70 -0.74
CA ILE A 48 5.13 15.51 -2.01
C ILE A 48 3.62 15.56 -1.77
N SER A 49 2.91 16.40 -2.53
CA SER A 49 1.44 16.39 -2.54
C SER A 49 0.92 15.13 -3.22
N LEU A 50 -0.10 14.51 -2.63
CA LEU A 50 -0.79 13.33 -3.17
C LEU A 50 -2.12 13.65 -3.85
N GLU A 51 -2.39 14.94 -4.10
CA GLU A 51 -3.65 15.40 -4.69
C GLU A 51 -3.91 14.76 -6.06
N SER A 52 -2.89 14.63 -6.91
CA SER A 52 -3.02 13.99 -8.22
C SER A 52 -3.47 12.53 -8.08
N ALA A 53 -2.75 11.73 -7.31
CA ALA A 53 -3.12 10.33 -7.09
C ALA A 53 -4.51 10.20 -6.48
N SER A 54 -4.85 11.02 -5.48
CA SER A 54 -6.16 11.00 -4.83
C SER A 54 -7.30 11.34 -5.80
N ASN A 55 -7.10 12.33 -6.67
CA ASN A 55 -8.10 12.71 -7.67
C ASN A 55 -8.27 11.61 -8.72
N ASP A 56 -7.16 11.08 -9.23
CA ASP A 56 -7.17 10.05 -10.26
C ASP A 56 -7.79 8.74 -9.75
N ILE A 57 -7.51 8.37 -8.50
CA ILE A 57 -8.06 7.15 -7.87
C ILE A 57 -9.59 7.18 -7.82
N ASN A 58 -10.19 8.35 -7.61
CA ASN A 58 -11.64 8.53 -7.48
C ASN A 58 -12.32 8.90 -8.80
N SER A 59 -11.60 8.83 -9.93
CA SER A 59 -12.10 9.24 -11.25
C SER A 59 -12.39 8.05 -12.17
N GLU A 60 -13.11 8.31 -13.26
CA GLU A 60 -13.36 7.32 -14.33
C GLU A 60 -12.06 6.85 -15.00
N TYR A 61 -10.98 7.64 -14.95
CA TYR A 61 -9.67 7.28 -15.47
C TYR A 61 -9.10 6.02 -14.82
N MET A 62 -9.49 5.72 -13.58
CA MET A 62 -9.13 4.49 -12.88
C MET A 62 -9.57 3.23 -13.65
N ASP A 63 -10.79 3.24 -14.22
CA ASP A 63 -11.32 2.09 -14.97
C ASP A 63 -10.57 1.86 -16.28
N ASP A 64 -10.17 2.93 -16.96
CA ASP A 64 -9.38 2.84 -18.20
C ASP A 64 -8.02 2.17 -17.96
N ILE A 65 -7.35 2.55 -16.88
CA ILE A 65 -6.02 2.02 -16.53
C ILE A 65 -6.13 0.59 -15.98
N ALA A 66 -7.16 0.28 -15.19
CA ALA A 66 -7.44 -1.11 -14.79
C ALA A 66 -7.72 -2.00 -16.02
N CYS A 67 -8.47 -1.49 -17.01
CA CYS A 67 -8.70 -2.18 -18.28
C CYS A 67 -7.40 -2.35 -19.09
N MET A 68 -6.50 -1.37 -19.08
CA MET A 68 -5.18 -1.50 -19.69
C MET A 68 -4.38 -2.64 -19.06
N TYR A 69 -4.37 -2.78 -17.73
CA TYR A 69 -3.69 -3.89 -17.05
C TYR A 69 -4.25 -5.28 -17.41
N SER A 70 -5.52 -5.38 -17.79
CA SER A 70 -6.09 -6.66 -18.28
C SER A 70 -5.46 -7.19 -19.57
N LYS A 71 -4.72 -6.34 -20.29
CA LYS A 71 -4.03 -6.68 -21.54
C LYS A 71 -2.58 -7.07 -21.32
N LEU A 72 -2.08 -6.96 -20.09
CA LEU A 72 -0.70 -7.28 -19.72
C LEU A 72 -0.65 -8.58 -18.92
N SER A 73 0.44 -9.33 -19.04
CA SER A 73 0.75 -10.35 -18.03
C SER A 73 1.05 -9.69 -16.69
N PHE A 74 0.91 -10.43 -15.60
CA PHE A 74 1.23 -9.94 -14.25
C PHE A 74 2.64 -9.34 -14.17
N THR A 75 3.63 -9.99 -14.77
CA THR A 75 5.02 -9.51 -14.76
C THR A 75 5.19 -8.22 -15.56
N GLU A 76 4.54 -8.09 -16.71
CA GLU A 76 4.57 -6.86 -17.50
C GLU A 76 3.87 -5.71 -16.79
N ALA A 77 2.75 -5.98 -16.10
CA ALA A 77 2.05 -5.00 -15.28
C ALA A 77 2.97 -4.45 -14.18
N ILE A 78 3.59 -5.33 -13.39
CA ILE A 78 4.55 -4.92 -12.35
C ILE A 78 5.72 -4.15 -12.97
N TYR A 79 6.32 -4.65 -14.04
CA TYR A 79 7.40 -3.94 -14.74
C TYR A 79 6.98 -2.52 -15.15
N SER A 80 5.80 -2.36 -15.75
CA SER A 80 5.31 -1.06 -16.23
C SER A 80 5.17 -0.01 -15.11
N ILE A 81 4.80 -0.43 -13.89
CA ILE A 81 4.67 0.47 -12.73
C ILE A 81 6.02 1.05 -12.32
N PHE A 82 7.07 0.22 -12.27
CA PHE A 82 8.35 0.56 -11.63
C PHE A 82 9.44 1.02 -12.60
N THR A 83 9.16 1.06 -13.91
CA THR A 83 10.17 1.40 -14.93
C THR A 83 10.38 2.89 -15.13
N LYS A 84 9.51 3.76 -14.61
CA LYS A 84 9.64 5.21 -14.80
C LYS A 84 10.93 5.72 -14.15
N PRO A 85 11.95 6.11 -14.95
CA PRO A 85 13.23 6.51 -14.39
C PRO A 85 13.11 7.88 -13.72
N ILE A 86 13.75 8.04 -12.56
CA ILE A 86 13.96 9.36 -11.94
C ILE A 86 15.15 10.00 -12.68
N VAL A 87 14.89 10.50 -13.90
CA VAL A 87 15.90 11.16 -14.72
C VAL A 87 16.20 12.56 -14.18
N ASP A 88 15.17 13.20 -13.61
CA ASP A 88 15.26 14.50 -12.96
C ASP A 88 14.40 14.48 -11.69
N TYR A 89 14.98 14.97 -10.59
CA TYR A 89 14.34 15.05 -9.29
C TYR A 89 13.07 15.92 -9.32
N GLN A 90 12.96 16.87 -10.26
CA GLN A 90 11.75 17.68 -10.44
C GLN A 90 10.49 16.84 -10.73
N TYR A 91 10.66 15.67 -11.35
CA TYR A 91 9.55 14.77 -11.65
C TYR A 91 9.23 13.78 -10.52
N LEU A 92 9.99 13.79 -9.42
CA LEU A 92 9.79 12.83 -8.32
C LEU A 92 8.34 12.86 -7.79
N SER A 93 7.77 14.06 -7.63
CA SER A 93 6.38 14.23 -7.18
C SER A 93 5.39 13.54 -8.12
N THR A 94 5.54 13.77 -9.43
CA THR A 94 4.70 13.15 -10.46
C THR A 94 4.86 11.64 -10.48
N ILE A 95 6.10 11.15 -10.49
CA ILE A 95 6.41 9.72 -10.53
C ILE A 95 5.81 9.00 -9.31
N VAL A 96 5.96 9.56 -8.10
CA VAL A 96 5.38 8.97 -6.88
C VAL A 96 3.86 8.90 -6.95
N ASN A 97 3.19 9.96 -7.40
CA ASN A 97 1.73 9.95 -7.58
C ASN A 97 1.28 8.91 -8.61
N GLU A 98 1.94 8.88 -9.77
CA GLU A 98 1.63 7.93 -10.84
C GLU A 98 1.86 6.48 -10.41
N MET A 99 2.92 6.20 -9.64
CA MET A 99 3.19 4.86 -9.12
C MET A 99 2.11 4.41 -8.12
N ILE A 100 1.73 5.28 -7.18
CA ILE A 100 0.65 4.99 -6.22
C ILE A 100 -0.64 4.69 -6.99
N PHE A 101 -1.05 5.59 -7.88
CA PHE A 101 -2.25 5.41 -8.70
C PHE A 101 -2.20 4.11 -9.52
N SER A 102 -1.06 3.81 -10.15
CA SER A 102 -0.88 2.61 -10.96
C SER A 102 -1.00 1.32 -10.15
N ILE A 103 -0.52 1.29 -8.91
CA ILE A 103 -0.71 0.14 -8.02
C ILE A 103 -2.18 -0.02 -7.65
N PHE A 104 -2.91 1.07 -7.37
CA PHE A 104 -4.35 1.02 -7.12
C PHE A 104 -5.13 0.52 -8.34
N ALA A 105 -4.77 0.96 -9.55
CA ALA A 105 -5.40 0.49 -10.78
C ALA A 105 -5.13 -1.00 -11.05
N LEU A 106 -3.91 -1.48 -10.79
CA LEU A 106 -3.60 -2.91 -10.85
C LEU A 106 -4.40 -3.71 -9.81
N ALA A 107 -4.50 -3.21 -8.57
CA ALA A 107 -5.29 -3.87 -7.53
C ALA A 107 -6.78 -3.94 -7.91
N LYS A 108 -7.34 -2.88 -8.49
CA LYS A 108 -8.71 -2.88 -9.03
C LYS A 108 -8.89 -3.94 -10.10
N HIS A 109 -7.95 -4.05 -11.05
CA HIS A 109 -7.99 -5.09 -12.07
C HIS A 109 -7.96 -6.51 -11.47
N LEU A 110 -7.16 -6.72 -10.41
CA LEU A 110 -7.03 -7.99 -9.71
C LEU A 110 -8.18 -8.30 -8.74
N GLY A 111 -9.13 -7.37 -8.55
CA GLY A 111 -10.22 -7.52 -7.58
C GLY A 111 -9.75 -7.47 -6.11
N ILE A 112 -8.65 -6.76 -5.84
CA ILE A 112 -8.06 -6.61 -4.50
C ILE A 112 -8.56 -5.31 -3.86
N ASP A 113 -9.11 -5.41 -2.65
CA ASP A 113 -9.39 -4.23 -1.81
C ASP A 113 -8.10 -3.72 -1.17
N LEU A 114 -7.33 -2.95 -1.95
CA LEU A 114 -6.01 -2.49 -1.54
C LEU A 114 -6.06 -1.55 -0.32
N LEU A 115 -7.11 -0.73 -0.20
CA LEU A 115 -7.24 0.19 0.94
C LEU A 115 -7.39 -0.59 2.24
N TRP A 116 -8.25 -1.62 2.25
CA TRP A 116 -8.38 -2.51 3.40
C TRP A 116 -7.05 -3.19 3.75
N HIS A 117 -6.31 -3.68 2.76
CA HIS A 117 -5.00 -4.31 2.98
C HIS A 117 -3.96 -3.34 3.55
N ILE A 118 -3.92 -2.08 3.08
CA ILE A 118 -3.05 -1.03 3.63
C ILE A 118 -3.39 -0.77 5.10
N GLU A 119 -4.67 -0.63 5.45
CA GLU A 119 -5.10 -0.43 6.83
C GLU A 119 -4.68 -1.60 7.74
N GLN A 120 -4.88 -2.84 7.27
CA GLN A 120 -4.46 -4.02 8.05
C GLN A 120 -2.93 -4.07 8.20
N LYS A 121 -2.19 -3.72 7.16
CA LYS A 121 -0.72 -3.69 7.19
C LYS A 121 -0.20 -2.60 8.12
N GLN A 122 -0.80 -1.42 8.13
CA GLN A 122 -0.47 -0.35 9.08
C GLN A 122 -0.72 -0.80 10.52
N ARG A 123 -1.92 -1.35 10.82
CA ARG A 123 -2.23 -1.92 12.14
C ARG A 123 -1.25 -3.02 12.55
N TYR A 124 -0.86 -3.90 11.62
CA TYR A 124 0.14 -4.94 11.89
C TYR A 124 1.53 -4.35 12.17
N ASN A 125 1.94 -3.33 11.43
CA ASN A 125 3.24 -2.67 11.60
C ASN A 125 3.36 -1.92 12.95
N GLU A 126 2.26 -1.36 13.47
CA GLU A 126 2.22 -0.72 14.80
C GLU A 126 2.46 -1.71 15.95
N LEU A 127 2.04 -2.97 15.78
CA LEU A 127 2.25 -4.04 16.78
C LEU A 127 3.68 -4.62 16.78
N ARG A 128 4.54 -4.14 15.87
CA ARG A 128 5.92 -4.61 15.75
C ARG A 128 6.87 -3.61 16.40
N PRO A 129 8.02 -4.07 16.93
CA PRO A 129 9.08 -3.16 17.33
C PRO A 129 9.43 -2.23 16.17
N LYS A 130 9.78 -0.97 16.46
CA LYS A 130 10.21 -0.01 15.46
C LYS A 130 11.30 -0.64 14.57
N LEU A 131 11.14 -0.53 13.25
CA LEU A 131 12.00 -1.13 12.22
C LEU A 131 12.13 -2.66 12.28
N ASN A 132 11.31 -3.37 13.07
CA ASN A 132 11.55 -4.77 13.42
C ASN A 132 12.93 -5.07 14.00
N GLY A 133 13.52 -4.10 14.69
CA GLY A 133 14.91 -4.21 15.14
C GLY A 133 15.93 -4.23 13.99
N LYS A 134 15.52 -3.88 12.77
CA LYS A 134 16.43 -3.62 11.64
C LYS A 134 16.94 -2.18 11.69
N ARG A 135 18.04 -1.91 11.01
CA ARG A 135 18.75 -0.61 11.06
C ARG A 135 18.34 0.39 9.97
N TYR A 136 17.48 -0.03 9.04
CA TYR A 136 17.00 0.78 7.93
C TYR A 136 15.57 1.23 8.18
#